data_AF-A0A6J1QJ30-F1
#
_entry.id   AF-A0A6J1QJ30-F1
#
_cell.length_a   1.000
_cell.length_b   1.000
_cell.length_c   1.000
_cell.angle_alpha   90.00
_cell.angle_beta   90.00
_cell.angle_gamma   90.00
#
_symmetry.space_group_name_H-M   'P 1'
#
loop_
_entity.id
_entity.type
_entity.pdbx_description
1 polymer ?
#
loop_
_entity_poly.entity_id
_entity_poly.type
_entity_poly.pdbx_seq_one_letter_code
_entity_poly.pdbx_strand_id
1 'polypeptide(L)'
;MEYFVMEPKKNIPYWINSQEHPEQSINELLPSNCGQRAKDFDDDGDLIFQKVVHGSIAPKDTYPWQASIRVRRHSRSNHWCGAVIISPLHVLTAAHCLEGYNKGTYFVCAGDYNTDINEGTEVEANIEDYYVHEDFRKAQSKDLRLG
;
A
#
# COMPACT_ATOMS: atom_id res chain seq x y z
N MET A 1 2.18 -0.59 -13.47
CA MET A 1 2.57 -0.74 -12.05
C MET A 1 2.51 0.66 -11.51
N GLU A 2 1.73 0.90 -10.45
CA GLU A 2 1.33 2.25 -10.04
C GLU A 2 1.80 2.60 -8.65
N TYR A 3 2.06 3.86 -8.37
CA TYR A 3 2.45 4.29 -7.03
C TYR A 3 1.64 5.48 -6.53
N PHE A 4 1.48 5.53 -5.21
CA PHE A 4 0.92 6.66 -4.47
C PHE A 4 2.05 7.52 -3.89
N VAL A 5 1.76 8.80 -3.73
CA VAL A 5 2.49 9.74 -2.90
C VAL A 5 1.66 9.96 -1.63
N MET A 6 2.27 9.68 -0.48
CA MET A 6 1.63 9.82 0.83
C MET A 6 1.86 11.21 1.41
N GLU A 7 0.85 11.77 2.06
CA GLU A 7 0.99 13.04 2.78
C GLU A 7 1.92 12.87 3.99
N PRO A 8 2.97 13.69 4.16
CA PRO A 8 3.84 13.62 5.31
C PRO A 8 3.10 14.05 6.59
N LYS A 9 3.04 13.16 7.58
CA LYS A 9 2.47 13.48 8.91
C LYS A 9 3.43 14.34 9.73
N LYS A 10 3.44 15.65 9.44
CA LYS A 10 4.10 16.77 10.15
C LYS A 10 5.64 16.74 10.16
N ASN A 11 6.22 17.82 9.60
CA ASN A 11 7.63 18.23 9.65
C ASN A 11 8.67 17.20 9.23
N ILE A 12 8.71 16.89 7.93
CA ILE A 12 9.95 16.47 7.30
C ILE A 12 10.26 17.48 6.17
N PRO A 13 11.42 18.17 6.18
CA PRO A 13 11.68 19.30 5.30
C PRO A 13 12.13 18.80 3.94
N TYR A 14 11.16 18.46 3.10
CA TYR A 14 11.39 18.40 1.65
C TYR A 14 10.17 18.99 0.95
N TRP A 15 10.11 20.32 0.98
CA TRP A 15 9.32 21.09 0.03
C TRP A 15 10.22 21.35 -1.18
N ILE A 16 9.87 20.77 -2.33
CA ILE A 16 10.40 21.24 -3.62
C ILE A 16 9.28 22.08 -4.23
N ASN A 17 9.62 23.33 -4.55
CA ASN A 17 8.76 24.30 -5.22
C ASN A 17 8.12 23.70 -6.48
N SER A 18 6.84 23.99 -6.67
CA SER A 18 5.95 23.45 -7.70
C SER A 18 6.19 23.98 -9.13
N GLN A 19 7.42 24.32 -9.53
CA GLN A 19 7.66 24.93 -10.86
C GLN A 19 8.76 24.30 -11.73
N GLU A 20 9.49 23.30 -11.26
CA GLU A 20 10.34 22.45 -12.10
C GLU A 20 10.29 21.08 -11.46
N HIS A 21 9.78 20.05 -12.13
CA HIS A 21 10.03 18.68 -11.70
C HIS A 21 11.45 18.36 -12.18
N PRO A 22 12.50 18.40 -11.31
CA PRO A 22 13.75 17.78 -11.70
C PRO A 22 13.44 16.29 -11.77
N GLU A 23 13.96 15.57 -12.77
CA GLU A 23 14.00 14.13 -12.68
C GLU A 23 14.79 13.77 -11.42
N GLN A 24 14.09 13.56 -10.30
CA GLN A 24 14.69 13.05 -9.09
C GLN A 24 15.33 11.72 -9.48
N SER A 25 16.64 11.62 -9.28
CA SER A 25 17.36 10.39 -9.56
C SER A 25 16.64 9.25 -8.84
N ILE A 26 16.38 8.13 -9.52
CA ILE A 26 15.69 6.98 -8.93
C ILE A 26 16.36 6.52 -7.62
N ASN A 27 17.67 6.77 -7.47
CA ASN A 27 18.45 6.46 -6.28
C ASN A 27 18.23 7.42 -5.09
N GLU A 28 17.67 8.60 -5.34
CA GLU A 28 17.23 9.54 -4.29
C GLU A 28 15.82 9.19 -3.81
N LEU A 29 15.00 8.61 -4.68
CA LEU A 29 13.64 8.18 -4.37
C LEU A 29 13.61 6.80 -3.69
N LEU A 30 14.38 5.84 -4.21
CA LEU A 30 14.39 4.47 -3.71
C LEU A 30 15.59 4.27 -2.79
N PRO A 31 15.37 3.85 -1.52
CA PRO A 31 16.47 3.63 -0.60
C PRO A 31 17.32 2.45 -1.05
N SER A 32 18.64 2.59 -0.96
CA SER A 32 19.58 1.49 -1.24
C SER A 32 19.43 0.30 -0.28
N ASN A 33 18.88 0.55 0.92
CA ASN A 33 18.67 -0.44 1.97
C ASN A 33 17.19 -0.87 1.99
N CYS A 34 16.76 -1.61 0.96
CA CYS A 34 15.40 -2.13 0.83
C CYS A 34 15.36 -3.67 0.83
N GLY A 35 14.17 -4.26 1.02
CA GLY A 35 13.96 -5.71 0.86
C GLY A 35 14.54 -6.59 1.98
N GLN A 36 14.99 -6.01 3.09
CA GLN A 36 15.54 -6.73 4.24
C GLN A 36 14.41 -7.27 5.14
N ARG A 37 14.42 -8.58 5.42
CA ARG A 37 13.47 -9.22 6.34
C ARG A 37 14.09 -9.32 7.74
N ALA A 38 13.27 -9.16 8.77
CA ALA A 38 13.74 -9.21 10.16
C ALA A 38 14.02 -10.63 10.68
N LYS A 39 13.42 -11.67 10.08
CA LYS A 39 13.60 -13.08 10.46
C LYS A 39 13.49 -13.98 9.24
N ASP A 40 14.34 -15.00 9.18
CA ASP A 40 14.18 -16.14 8.28
C ASP A 40 13.15 -17.11 8.88
N PHE A 41 12.42 -17.83 8.02
CA PHE A 41 11.22 -18.60 8.36
C PHE A 41 11.54 -19.85 9.17
N ASP A 42 11.81 -19.70 10.46
CA ASP A 42 11.81 -20.80 11.42
C ASP A 42 10.74 -20.50 12.47
N ASP A 43 9.58 -21.15 12.32
CA ASP A 43 8.65 -21.63 13.35
C ASP A 43 7.17 -21.42 12.99
N ASP A 44 6.43 -22.53 13.04
CA ASP A 44 5.06 -22.74 12.57
C ASP A 44 4.14 -22.77 13.78
N GLY A 45 3.40 -21.68 14.02
CA GLY A 45 2.61 -21.60 15.23
C GLY A 45 1.79 -20.33 15.39
N ASP A 46 0.80 -20.13 14.54
CA ASP A 46 -0.45 -19.52 15.01
C ASP A 46 -1.62 -19.93 14.12
N LEU A 47 -2.82 -20.09 14.68
CA LEU A 47 -4.01 -20.59 13.98
C LEU A 47 -5.02 -19.46 13.76
N ILE A 48 -4.72 -18.54 12.86
CA ILE A 48 -5.71 -17.60 12.29
C ILE A 48 -6.17 -18.06 10.91
N PHE A 49 -7.43 -17.80 10.56
CA PHE A 49 -8.00 -18.18 9.27
C PHE A 49 -7.19 -17.57 8.12
N GLN A 50 -6.69 -18.44 7.23
CA GLN A 50 -5.85 -18.05 6.11
C GLN A 50 -6.66 -17.20 5.11
N LYS A 51 -6.29 -15.92 4.95
CA LYS A 51 -6.88 -15.04 3.91
C LYS A 51 -6.29 -15.29 2.51
N VAL A 52 -5.13 -15.95 2.44
CA VAL A 52 -4.45 -16.36 1.21
C VAL A 52 -4.68 -17.84 0.98
N VAL A 53 -5.13 -18.22 -0.22
CA VAL A 53 -5.42 -19.62 -0.58
C VAL A 53 -4.13 -20.46 -0.51
N HIS A 54 -4.11 -21.49 0.33
CA HIS A 54 -2.92 -22.31 0.67
C HIS A 54 -1.74 -21.53 1.29
N GLY A 55 -1.95 -20.31 1.77
CA GLY A 55 -0.91 -19.54 2.46
C GLY A 55 -0.86 -19.87 3.94
N SER A 56 0.31 -19.78 4.57
CA SER A 56 0.43 -19.76 6.04
C SER A 56 0.44 -18.33 6.56
N ILE A 57 0.38 -18.19 7.87
CA ILE A 57 0.50 -16.88 8.52
C ILE A 57 1.95 -16.45 8.45
N ALA A 58 2.18 -15.22 7.96
CA ALA A 58 3.49 -14.61 8.00
C ALA A 58 3.87 -14.33 9.46
N PRO A 59 5.07 -14.65 9.94
CA PRO A 59 5.46 -14.23 11.28
C PRO A 59 5.40 -12.72 11.41
N LYS A 60 4.98 -12.21 12.57
CA LYS A 60 4.92 -10.77 12.82
C LYS A 60 6.26 -10.10 12.47
N ASP A 61 6.20 -8.95 11.81
CA ASP A 61 7.33 -8.11 11.37
C ASP A 61 8.25 -8.69 10.27
N THR A 62 7.91 -9.81 9.63
CA THR A 62 8.76 -10.40 8.55
C THR A 62 8.68 -9.68 7.20
N TYR A 63 7.60 -8.94 6.94
CA TYR A 63 7.36 -8.22 5.69
C TYR A 63 7.10 -6.74 5.98
N PRO A 64 8.10 -5.97 6.42
CA PRO A 64 7.90 -4.60 6.91
C PRO A 64 7.41 -3.62 5.83
N TRP A 65 7.57 -3.97 4.55
CA TRP A 65 7.06 -3.18 3.42
C TRP A 65 5.60 -3.48 3.06
N GLN A 66 4.96 -4.48 3.68
CA GLN A 66 3.57 -4.79 3.38
C GLN A 66 2.66 -3.66 3.86
N ALA A 67 1.84 -3.15 2.95
CA ALA A 67 0.86 -2.11 3.23
C ALA A 67 -0.53 -2.49 2.70
N SER A 68 -1.53 -1.78 3.22
CA SER A 68 -2.94 -2.01 2.95
C SER A 68 -3.55 -0.71 2.45
N ILE A 69 -4.09 -0.72 1.23
CA ILE A 69 -4.96 0.35 0.75
C ILE A 69 -6.33 0.10 1.35
N ARG A 70 -6.83 1.11 2.06
CA ARG A 70 -8.13 1.07 2.73
C ARG A 70 -9.03 2.17 2.20
N VAL A 71 -10.33 1.89 2.22
CA VAL A 71 -11.37 2.82 1.79
C VAL A 71 -12.17 3.25 3.01
N ARG A 72 -12.26 4.56 3.24
CA ARG A 72 -13.12 5.13 4.28
C ARG A 72 -14.59 4.95 3.92
N ARG A 73 -15.37 4.37 4.83
CA ARG A 73 -16.84 4.33 4.75
C ARG A 73 -17.46 4.85 6.03
N HIS A 74 -18.76 5.12 5.97
CA HIS A 74 -19.52 5.80 7.03
C HIS A 74 -19.34 5.22 8.44
N SER A 75 -19.18 3.91 8.59
CA SER A 75 -19.09 3.25 9.89
C SER A 75 -17.73 2.59 10.17
N ARG A 76 -17.01 2.14 9.14
CA ARG A 76 -15.70 1.46 9.26
C ARG A 76 -14.87 1.64 7.99
N SER A 77 -13.55 1.67 8.14
CA SER A 77 -12.63 1.52 7.02
C SER A 77 -12.40 0.04 6.73
N ASN A 78 -12.38 -0.32 5.44
CA ASN A 78 -12.15 -1.70 5.02
C ASN A 78 -10.90 -1.80 4.15
N HIS A 79 -10.21 -2.94 4.24
CA HIS A 79 -9.19 -3.33 3.27
C HIS A 79 -9.79 -3.38 1.86
N TRP A 80 -9.07 -2.81 0.91
CA TRP A 80 -9.47 -2.77 -0.50
C TRP A 80 -8.45 -3.50 -1.39
N CYS A 81 -7.18 -3.18 -1.23
CA CYS A 81 -6.09 -3.79 -1.99
C CYS A 81 -4.79 -3.83 -1.17
N GLY A 82 -3.86 -4.69 -1.59
CA GLY A 82 -2.48 -4.66 -1.10
C GLY A 82 -1.66 -3.53 -1.72
N ALA A 83 -0.61 -3.12 -1.02
CA ALA A 83 0.42 -2.22 -1.50
C ALA A 83 1.79 -2.59 -0.90
N VAL A 84 2.85 -2.06 -1.50
CA VAL A 84 4.24 -2.27 -1.07
C VAL A 84 4.91 -0.93 -0.86
N ILE A 85 5.51 -0.72 0.31
CA ILE A 85 6.31 0.48 0.59
C ILE A 85 7.61 0.41 -0.22
N ILE A 86 7.83 1.40 -1.07
CA ILE A 86 9.03 1.49 -1.92
C ILE A 86 9.96 2.63 -1.49
N SER A 87 9.44 3.61 -0.75
CA SER A 87 10.21 4.69 -0.12
C SER A 87 9.42 5.27 1.07
N PRO A 88 10.01 6.17 1.88
CA PRO A 88 9.34 6.73 3.05
C PRO A 88 7.98 7.40 2.74
N LEU A 89 7.81 7.92 1.52
CA LEU A 89 6.59 8.64 1.11
C LEU A 89 5.85 7.98 -0.07
N HIS A 90 6.29 6.81 -0.54
CA HIS A 90 5.69 6.17 -1.71
C HIS A 90 5.36 4.69 -1.47
N VAL A 91 4.18 4.29 -1.95
CA VAL A 91 3.78 2.88 -2.00
C VAL A 91 3.36 2.49 -3.41
N LEU A 92 3.70 1.26 -3.82
CA LEU A 92 3.35 0.67 -5.11
C LEU A 92 2.12 -0.24 -4.97
N THR A 93 1.22 -0.21 -5.96
CA THR A 93 0.05 -1.09 -6.07
C THR A 93 -0.32 -1.36 -7.54
N ALA A 94 -1.42 -2.07 -7.76
CA ALA A 94 -1.99 -2.27 -9.09
C ALA A 94 -2.95 -1.13 -9.47
N ALA A 95 -2.97 -0.74 -10.75
CA ALA A 95 -3.78 0.38 -11.23
C ALA A 95 -5.29 0.20 -10.99
N HIS A 96 -5.79 -1.02 -11.14
CA HIS A 96 -7.20 -1.33 -10.90
C HIS A 96 -7.61 -1.13 -9.44
N CYS A 97 -6.66 -1.11 -8.50
CA CYS A 97 -6.95 -0.79 -7.10
C CYS A 97 -7.34 0.68 -6.90
N LEU A 98 -6.98 1.55 -7.86
CA LEU A 98 -7.27 2.99 -7.82
C LEU A 98 -8.60 3.33 -8.52
N GLU A 99 -9.31 2.30 -8.97
CA GLU A 99 -10.61 2.43 -9.58
C GLU A 99 -11.72 2.22 -8.53
N GLY A 100 -12.82 2.94 -8.68
CA GLY A 100 -14.05 2.73 -7.90
C GLY A 100 -14.35 3.76 -6.81
N TYR A 101 -13.36 4.49 -6.29
CA TYR A 101 -13.56 5.58 -5.31
C TYR A 101 -12.82 6.86 -5.67
N ASN A 102 -13.22 7.96 -5.03
CA ASN A 102 -12.51 9.23 -5.12
C ASN A 102 -11.19 9.15 -4.34
N LYS A 103 -10.15 9.89 -4.78
CA LYS A 103 -8.81 9.93 -4.15
C LYS A 103 -8.86 10.06 -2.63
N GLY A 104 -9.60 11.04 -2.11
CA GLY A 104 -9.69 11.30 -0.66
C GLY A 104 -10.38 10.20 0.16
N THR A 105 -11.03 9.24 -0.49
CA THR A 105 -11.62 8.08 0.17
C THR A 105 -10.56 7.03 0.50
N TYR A 106 -9.49 6.96 -0.28
CA TYR A 106 -8.39 6.02 -0.05
C TYR A 106 -7.43 6.53 1.05
N PHE A 107 -6.80 5.59 1.73
CA PHE A 107 -5.65 5.82 2.59
C PHE A 107 -4.81 4.55 2.69
N VAL A 108 -3.56 4.70 3.09
CA VAL A 108 -2.62 3.59 3.29
C VAL A 108 -2.54 3.27 4.78
N CYS A 109 -2.53 2.00 5.14
CA CYS A 109 -2.21 1.50 6.48
C CYS A 109 -0.98 0.59 6.39
N ALA A 110 0.05 0.89 7.18
CA ALA A 110 1.28 0.12 7.29
C ALA A 110 1.47 -0.37 8.75
N GLY A 111 2.26 -1.42 8.96
CA GLY A 111 2.54 -1.95 10.31
C GLY A 111 1.37 -2.70 10.96
N ASP A 112 0.40 -3.12 10.15
CA ASP A 112 -0.76 -3.92 10.56
C ASP A 112 -0.47 -5.41 10.30
N TYR A 113 -0.53 -6.23 11.35
CA TYR A 113 -0.34 -7.67 11.27
C TYR A 113 -1.68 -8.42 11.35
N ASN A 114 -2.56 -8.04 12.28
CA ASN A 114 -3.91 -8.59 12.41
C ASN A 114 -4.98 -7.52 12.18
N THR A 115 -5.53 -7.50 10.97
CA THR A 115 -6.51 -6.51 10.52
C THR A 115 -7.83 -6.48 11.30
N ASP A 116 -8.08 -7.48 12.14
CA ASP A 116 -9.34 -7.60 12.89
C ASP A 116 -9.25 -6.91 14.27
N ILE A 117 -8.04 -6.50 14.68
CA ILE A 117 -7.77 -5.78 15.92
C ILE A 117 -6.92 -4.53 15.65
N ASN A 118 -6.82 -3.65 16.65
CA ASN A 118 -5.88 -2.52 16.62
C ASN A 118 -4.72 -2.88 17.55
N GLU A 119 -3.54 -3.06 17.00
CA GLU A 119 -2.30 -3.46 17.69
C GLU A 119 -1.52 -2.26 18.23
N GLY A 120 -1.85 -1.04 17.79
CA GLY A 120 -1.17 0.21 18.14
C GLY A 120 0.11 0.46 17.34
N THR A 121 0.49 -0.45 16.45
CA THR A 121 1.64 -0.33 15.54
C THR A 121 1.25 0.22 14.17
N GLU A 122 -0.05 0.31 13.90
CA GLU A 122 -0.60 0.73 12.63
C GLU A 122 -0.36 2.22 12.39
N VAL A 123 0.24 2.52 11.24
CA VAL A 123 0.42 3.87 10.75
C VAL A 123 -0.48 4.08 9.55
N GLU A 124 -1.49 4.92 9.73
CA GLU A 124 -2.34 5.37 8.62
C GLU A 124 -1.73 6.61 7.97
N ALA A 125 -1.74 6.68 6.64
CA ALA A 125 -1.30 7.85 5.88
C ALA A 125 -2.32 8.18 4.79
N ASN A 126 -2.62 9.47 4.63
CA ASN A 126 -3.44 9.93 3.51
C ASN A 126 -2.64 9.89 2.22
N ILE A 127 -3.36 9.81 1.11
CA ILE A 127 -2.81 9.90 -0.23
C ILE A 127 -2.89 11.35 -0.70
N GLU A 128 -1.72 11.94 -0.96
CA GLU A 128 -1.61 13.26 -1.56
C GLU A 128 -1.92 13.16 -3.06
N ASP A 129 -1.29 12.21 -3.74
CA ASP A 129 -1.52 11.95 -5.15
C ASP A 129 -1.23 10.50 -5.56
N TYR A 130 -1.63 10.12 -6.77
CA TYR A 130 -1.25 8.85 -7.36
C TYR A 130 -1.01 8.97 -8.85
N TYR A 131 -0.12 8.13 -9.36
CA TYR A 131 0.24 8.09 -10.77
C TYR A 131 -0.19 6.74 -11.33
N VAL A 132 -1.00 6.79 -12.40
CA VAL A 132 -1.41 5.61 -13.16
C VAL A 132 -0.67 5.61 -14.50
N HIS A 133 -0.08 4.47 -14.82
CA HIS A 133 0.70 4.21 -16.00
C HIS A 133 -0.17 4.48 -17.23
N GLU A 134 0.39 5.24 -18.18
CA GLU A 134 -0.35 5.77 -19.32
C GLU A 134 -0.96 4.66 -20.19
N ASP A 135 -0.27 3.53 -20.30
CA ASP A 135 -0.75 2.36 -21.04
C ASP A 135 -1.76 1.48 -20.27
N PHE A 136 -2.07 1.80 -19.01
CA PHE A 136 -3.06 1.04 -18.28
C PHE A 136 -4.43 1.16 -18.96
N ARG A 137 -4.91 0.03 -19.48
CA ARG A 137 -6.24 -0.09 -20.06
C ARG A 137 -7.20 -0.58 -18.99
N LYS A 138 -8.18 0.27 -18.65
CA LYS A 138 -9.28 -0.13 -17.77
C LYS A 138 -9.98 -1.34 -18.36
N ALA A 139 -10.12 -2.39 -17.57
CA ALA A 139 -10.94 -3.52 -17.97
C ALA A 139 -12.39 -3.04 -18.08
N GLN A 140 -12.91 -2.91 -19.29
CA GLN A 140 -14.36 -2.79 -19.46
C GLN A 140 -14.95 -4.14 -19.08
N SER A 141 -15.78 -4.15 -18.04
CA SER A 141 -16.64 -5.27 -17.70
C SER A 141 -17.41 -5.71 -18.94
N LYS A 142 -16.92 -6.76 -19.62
CA LYS A 142 -17.78 -7.60 -20.45
C LYS A 142 -18.45 -8.53 -19.46
N ASP A 143 -19.68 -8.18 -19.08
CA ASP A 143 -20.62 -9.07 -18.41
C ASP A 143 -20.84 -10.27 -19.34
N LEU A 144 -19.94 -11.26 -19.31
CA LEU A 144 -20.14 -12.54 -19.97
C LEU A 144 -21.09 -13.34 -19.09
N ARG A 145 -22.37 -12.96 -19.13
CA ARG A 145 -23.45 -13.87 -18.76
C ARG A 145 -23.37 -15.05 -19.71
N LEU A 146 -22.74 -16.12 -19.25
CA LEU A 146 -22.93 -17.44 -19.84
C LEU A 146 -24.39 -17.81 -19.58
N GLY A 147 -25.18 -17.80 -20.66
CA GLY A 147 -26.55 -18.32 -20.67
C GLY A 147 -26.58 -19.84 -20.62
#